data_AF-A0AAV7TT95-F1
#
_entry.id   AF-A0AAV7TT95-F1
#
_cell.length_a   1.000
_cell.length_b   1.000
_cell.length_c   1.000
_cell.angle_alpha   90.00
_cell.angle_beta   90.00
_cell.angle_gamma   90.00
#
_symmetry.space_group_name_H-M   'P 1'
#
loop_
_entity.id
_entity.type
_entity.pdbx_description
1 polymer ?
#
loop_
_entity_poly.entity_id
_entity_poly.type
_entity_poly.pdbx_seq_one_letter_code
_entity_poly.pdbx_strand_id
1 'polypeptide(L)'
;MDASISSLTLETKSMRSDIASFQSWVTGLEHRVGTLETHVNTIQDRDQDLSYLRSKITDLEDRSRWDNIRLFGIPGNEEGPDAQAFLSSVLPKLTSLTFDPPLEFQRAHRVGPKTP
;
A
#
# COMPACT_ATOMS: atom_id res chain seq x y z
N MET A 1 65.93 -29.16 -22.10
CA MET A 1 64.74 -29.98 -21.84
C MET A 1 64.27 -29.81 -20.40
N ASP A 2 65.14 -30.06 -19.40
CA ASP A 2 64.78 -29.91 -17.97
C ASP A 2 64.36 -28.50 -17.53
N ALA A 3 65.02 -27.45 -18.02
CA ALA A 3 64.64 -26.07 -17.67
C ALA A 3 63.20 -25.71 -18.12
N SER A 4 62.83 -26.13 -19.34
CA SER A 4 61.48 -25.92 -19.88
C SER A 4 60.44 -26.73 -19.12
N ILE A 5 60.75 -27.98 -18.77
CA ILE A 5 59.88 -28.85 -17.94
C ILE A 5 59.69 -28.24 -16.54
N SER A 6 60.74 -27.69 -15.94
CA SER A 6 60.69 -27.03 -14.64
C SER A 6 59.80 -25.77 -14.67
N SER A 7 59.93 -24.96 -15.74
CA SER A 7 59.10 -23.77 -15.94
C SER A 7 57.62 -24.12 -16.09
N LEU A 8 57.30 -25.10 -16.95
CA LEU A 8 55.91 -25.58 -17.14
C LEU A 8 55.33 -26.16 -15.84
N THR A 9 56.16 -26.81 -15.03
CA THR A 9 55.75 -27.33 -13.71
C THR A 9 55.38 -26.21 -12.74
N LEU A 10 56.14 -25.11 -12.75
CA LEU A 10 55.84 -23.93 -11.92
C LEU A 10 54.55 -23.24 -12.36
N GLU A 11 54.38 -23.04 -13.67
CA GLU A 11 53.19 -22.44 -14.24
C GLU A 11 51.94 -23.28 -13.94
N THR A 12 52.04 -24.60 -14.06
CA THR A 12 50.95 -25.53 -13.69
C THR A 12 50.57 -25.43 -12.21
N LYS A 13 51.56 -25.28 -11.31
CA LYS A 13 51.30 -25.06 -9.88
C LYS A 13 50.61 -23.72 -9.62
N SER A 14 51.04 -22.67 -10.32
CA SER A 14 50.41 -21.35 -10.23
C SER A 14 48.96 -21.40 -10.69
N MET A 15 48.71 -21.95 -11.88
CA MET A 15 47.34 -22.11 -12.41
C MET A 15 46.45 -22.93 -11.46
N ARG A 16 46.99 -23.98 -10.83
CA ARG A 16 46.24 -24.75 -9.84
C ARG A 16 45.84 -23.91 -8.62
N SER A 17 46.70 -23.01 -8.17
CA SER A 17 46.40 -22.08 -7.08
C SER A 17 45.31 -21.09 -7.47
N ASP A 18 45.38 -20.55 -8.68
CA ASP A 18 44.38 -19.61 -9.20
C ASP A 18 43.02 -20.28 -9.41
N ILE A 19 43.00 -21.53 -9.89
CA ILE A 19 41.76 -22.31 -9.99
C ILE A 19 41.13 -22.51 -8.61
N ALA A 20 41.93 -22.80 -7.57
CA ALA A 20 41.41 -22.97 -6.21
C ALA A 20 40.83 -21.67 -5.64
N SER A 21 41.46 -20.52 -5.93
CA SER A 21 40.93 -19.21 -5.49
C SER A 21 39.64 -18.86 -6.23
N PHE A 22 39.57 -19.09 -7.55
CA PHE A 22 38.35 -18.90 -8.33
C PHE A 22 37.22 -19.80 -7.88
N GLN A 23 37.48 -21.06 -7.54
CA GLN A 23 36.48 -21.96 -6.97
C GLN A 23 35.89 -21.39 -5.68
N SER A 24 36.73 -20.90 -4.77
CA SER A 24 36.27 -20.26 -3.54
C SER A 24 35.40 -19.02 -3.80
N TRP A 25 35.79 -18.20 -4.78
CA TRP A 25 35.03 -17.01 -5.17
C TRP A 25 33.68 -17.36 -5.79
N VAL A 26 33.63 -18.36 -6.66
CA VAL A 26 32.38 -18.85 -7.27
C VAL A 26 31.43 -19.33 -6.19
N THR A 27 31.88 -20.16 -5.24
CA THR A 27 31.05 -20.60 -4.12
C THR A 27 30.54 -19.42 -3.28
N GLY A 28 31.39 -18.40 -3.06
CA GLY A 28 30.98 -17.18 -2.36
C GLY A 28 29.91 -16.37 -3.12
N LEU A 29 30.01 -16.31 -4.45
CA LEU A 29 29.01 -15.65 -5.29
C LEU A 29 27.71 -16.42 -5.31
N GLU A 30 27.74 -17.74 -5.46
CA GLU A 30 26.55 -18.60 -5.43
C GLU A 30 25.76 -18.41 -4.13
N HIS A 31 26.45 -18.39 -2.99
CA HIS A 31 25.81 -18.14 -1.69
C HIS A 31 25.15 -16.75 -1.63
N ARG A 32 25.84 -15.71 -2.10
CA ARG A 32 25.32 -14.34 -2.11
C ARG A 32 24.12 -14.20 -3.05
N VAL A 33 24.14 -14.86 -4.21
CA VAL A 33 23.02 -14.89 -5.15
C VAL A 33 21.83 -15.58 -4.51
N GLY A 34 21.99 -16.76 -3.91
CA GLY A 34 20.88 -17.45 -3.23
C GLY A 34 20.29 -16.64 -2.07
N THR A 35 21.12 -15.90 -1.33
CA THR A 35 20.65 -14.97 -0.29
C THR A 35 19.82 -13.82 -0.89
N LEU A 36 20.30 -13.23 -1.99
CA LEU A 36 19.57 -12.15 -2.68
C LEU A 36 18.26 -12.62 -3.27
N GLU A 37 18.21 -13.82 -3.87
CA GLU A 37 16.98 -14.43 -4.38
C GLU A 37 15.94 -14.60 -3.27
N THR A 38 16.37 -15.10 -2.10
CA THR A 38 15.50 -15.23 -0.92
C THR A 38 14.95 -13.88 -0.46
N HIS A 39 15.79 -12.84 -0.44
CA HIS A 39 15.35 -11.48 -0.10
C HIS A 39 14.37 -10.92 -1.12
N VAL A 40 14.61 -11.12 -2.41
CA VAL A 40 13.70 -10.68 -3.49
C VAL A 40 12.33 -11.32 -3.32
N ASN A 41 12.27 -12.64 -3.10
CA ASN A 41 11.01 -13.34 -2.87
C ASN A 41 10.28 -12.79 -1.64
N THR A 42 10.99 -12.59 -0.54
CA THR A 42 10.41 -12.01 0.69
C THR A 42 9.85 -10.59 0.46
N ILE A 43 10.51 -9.78 -0.36
CA ILE A 43 10.04 -8.42 -0.70
C ILE A 43 8.79 -8.50 -1.56
N GLN A 44 8.75 -9.42 -2.53
CA GLN A 44 7.58 -9.62 -3.39
C GLN A 44 6.35 -10.07 -2.60
N ASP A 45 6.51 -11.02 -1.67
CA ASP A 45 5.42 -11.47 -0.79
C ASP A 45 4.88 -10.30 0.06
N ARG A 46 5.77 -9.49 0.62
CA ARG A 46 5.39 -8.31 1.40
C ARG A 46 4.68 -7.24 0.56
N ASP A 47 5.06 -7.07 -0.70
CA ASP A 47 4.40 -6.12 -1.60
C ASP A 47 2.97 -6.56 -1.93
N GLN A 48 2.76 -7.87 -2.11
CA GLN A 48 1.42 -8.44 -2.27
C GLN A 48 0.55 -8.23 -1.03
N ASP A 49 1.11 -8.49 0.16
CA ASP A 49 0.41 -8.26 1.43
C ASP A 49 0.05 -6.78 1.60
N LEU A 50 0.97 -5.87 1.30
CA LEU A 50 0.73 -4.42 1.37
C LEU A 50 -0.38 -3.99 0.40
N SER A 51 -0.40 -4.52 -0.82
CA SER A 51 -1.45 -4.25 -1.80
C SER A 51 -2.82 -4.73 -1.30
N TYR A 52 -2.88 -5.94 -0.76
CA TYR A 52 -4.10 -6.50 -0.17
C TYR A 52 -4.59 -5.67 1.01
N LEU A 53 -3.70 -5.32 1.95
CA LEU A 53 -4.03 -4.51 3.11
C LEU A 53 -4.52 -3.11 2.72
N ARG A 54 -3.90 -2.47 1.72
CA ARG A 54 -4.34 -1.18 1.19
C ARG A 54 -5.75 -1.27 0.63
N SER A 55 -6.03 -2.27 -0.19
CA SER A 55 -7.38 -2.53 -0.72
C SER A 55 -8.39 -2.71 0.41
N LYS A 56 -8.01 -3.45 1.47
CA LYS A 56 -8.90 -3.68 2.61
C LYS A 56 -9.16 -2.40 3.41
N ILE A 57 -8.14 -1.55 3.59
CA ILE A 57 -8.30 -0.25 4.25
C ILE A 57 -9.25 0.63 3.44
N THR A 58 -9.09 0.72 2.12
CA THR A 58 -10.00 1.48 1.26
C THR A 58 -11.45 0.98 1.39
N ASP A 59 -11.68 -0.34 1.31
CA ASP A 59 -13.00 -0.95 1.50
C ASP A 59 -13.61 -0.60 2.87
N LEU A 60 -12.80 -0.61 3.94
CA LEU A 60 -13.26 -0.24 5.28
C LEU A 60 -13.56 1.25 5.41
N GLU A 61 -12.75 2.12 4.83
CA GLU A 61 -12.98 3.57 4.82
C GLU A 61 -14.25 3.93 4.03
N ASP A 62 -14.44 3.30 2.87
CA ASP A 62 -15.63 3.50 2.03
C ASP A 62 -16.88 3.02 2.75
N ARG A 63 -16.87 1.82 3.34
CA ARG A 63 -18.00 1.30 4.14
C ARG A 63 -18.26 2.15 5.37
N SER A 64 -17.23 2.61 6.06
CA SER A 64 -17.37 3.49 7.22
C SER A 64 -18.02 4.83 6.87
N ARG A 65 -17.96 5.24 5.60
CA ARG A 65 -18.55 6.50 5.12
C ARG A 65 -19.76 6.29 4.22
N TRP A 66 -20.18 5.05 3.98
CA TRP A 66 -21.26 4.73 3.05
C TRP A 66 -22.56 5.44 3.44
N ASP A 67 -22.86 5.45 4.73
CA ASP A 67 -24.08 6.09 5.23
C ASP A 67 -23.96 7.62 5.36
N ASN A 68 -22.80 8.21 5.00
CA ASN A 68 -22.60 9.65 5.02
C ASN A 68 -22.96 10.28 3.68
N ILE A 69 -23.98 11.15 3.69
CA ILE A 69 -24.36 11.96 2.53
C ILE A 69 -23.83 13.39 2.71
N ARG A 70 -23.28 13.97 1.63
CA ARG A 70 -22.84 15.37 1.61
C ARG A 70 -23.71 16.19 0.67
N LEU A 71 -24.37 17.19 1.23
CA LEU A 71 -25.22 18.13 0.49
C LEU A 71 -24.43 19.41 0.19
N PHE A 72 -24.58 19.91 -1.03
CA PHE A 72 -23.92 21.13 -1.51
C PHE A 72 -24.97 22.16 -1.92
N GLY A 73 -24.58 23.45 -1.90
CA GLY A 73 -25.45 24.54 -2.32
C GLY A 73 -26.42 25.07 -1.24
N ILE A 74 -26.32 24.60 0.00
CA ILE A 74 -27.08 25.15 1.14
C ILE A 74 -26.38 26.43 1.63
N PRO A 75 -27.02 27.61 1.52
CA PRO A 75 -26.46 28.86 2.03
C PRO A 75 -26.12 28.78 3.52
N GLY A 76 -25.18 29.63 3.95
CA GLY A 76 -24.75 29.66 5.35
C GLY A 76 -25.91 30.01 6.28
N ASN A 77 -25.96 29.34 7.44
CA ASN A 77 -26.92 29.58 8.52
C ASN A 77 -28.41 29.28 8.23
N GLU A 78 -28.79 28.79 7.04
CA GLU A 78 -30.19 28.40 6.77
C GLU A 78 -30.68 27.22 7.62
N GLU A 79 -29.75 26.34 7.99
CA GLU A 79 -29.98 25.18 8.85
C GLU A 79 -30.24 25.55 10.31
N GLY A 80 -29.91 26.79 10.73
CA GLY A 80 -30.11 27.24 12.10
C GLY A 80 -29.26 26.45 13.11
N PRO A 81 -29.70 26.35 14.38
CA PRO A 81 -28.94 25.66 15.43
C PRO A 81 -29.04 24.12 15.35
N ASP A 82 -30.03 23.58 14.62
CA ASP A 82 -30.28 22.15 14.52
C ASP A 82 -30.38 21.71 13.05
N ALA A 83 -29.24 21.26 12.53
CA ALA A 83 -29.13 20.75 11.17
C ALA A 83 -29.96 19.48 10.93
N GLN A 84 -30.22 18.65 11.96
CA GLN A 84 -31.02 17.44 11.79
C GLN A 84 -32.48 17.80 11.55
N ALA A 85 -33.03 18.68 12.38
CA ALA A 85 -34.40 19.17 12.21
C ALA A 85 -34.61 19.86 10.84
N PHE A 86 -33.64 20.66 10.41
CA PHE A 86 -33.64 21.27 9.08
C PHE A 86 -33.73 20.20 7.97
N LEU A 87 -32.83 19.22 7.98
CA LEU A 87 -32.78 18.17 6.96
C LEU A 87 -34.04 17.29 6.95
N SER A 88 -34.57 16.92 8.11
CA SER A 88 -35.83 16.18 8.23
C SER A 88 -36.99 16.90 7.53
N SER A 89 -36.99 18.24 7.54
CA SER A 89 -38.05 19.04 6.92
C SER A 89 -37.83 19.32 5.43
N VAL A 90 -36.56 19.37 4.98
CA VAL A 90 -36.18 19.79 3.62
C VAL A 90 -36.05 18.60 2.68
N LEU A 91 -35.47 17.49 3.12
CA LEU A 91 -35.21 16.33 2.26
C LEU A 91 -36.48 15.77 1.60
N PRO A 92 -37.60 15.55 2.31
CA PRO A 92 -38.84 15.08 1.68
C PRO A 92 -39.36 16.04 0.60
N LYS A 93 -39.20 17.35 0.81
CA LYS A 93 -39.62 18.38 -0.15
C LYS A 93 -38.72 18.40 -1.39
N LEU A 94 -37.41 18.21 -1.20
CA LEU A 94 -36.43 18.24 -2.28
C LEU A 94 -36.52 17.00 -3.17
N THR A 95 -36.70 15.82 -2.56
CA THR A 95 -36.74 14.55 -3.29
C THR A 95 -38.13 14.18 -3.78
N SER A 96 -39.18 14.84 -3.26
CA SER A 96 -40.58 14.43 -3.44
C SER A 96 -40.83 12.98 -3.00
N LEU A 97 -40.03 12.47 -2.05
CA LEU A 97 -40.16 11.13 -1.50
C LEU A 97 -40.85 11.19 -0.14
N THR A 98 -41.70 10.19 0.11
CA THR A 98 -42.23 9.89 1.43
C THR A 98 -41.34 8.84 2.07
N PHE A 99 -40.87 9.10 3.29
CA PHE A 99 -40.05 8.16 4.05
C PHE A 99 -40.93 7.49 5.12
N ASP A 100 -41.06 6.17 5.03
CA ASP A 100 -41.72 5.33 6.02
C ASP A 100 -40.83 4.10 6.32
N PRO A 101 -40.18 4.02 7.49
CA PRO A 101 -40.24 4.95 8.61
C PRO A 101 -39.59 6.33 8.31
N PRO A 102 -39.83 7.35 9.14
CA PRO A 102 -39.19 8.66 9.01
C PRO A 102 -37.66 8.57 8.97
N LEU A 103 -37.02 9.52 8.29
CA LEU A 103 -35.56 9.60 8.26
C LEU A 103 -34.99 9.78 9.67
N GLU A 104 -34.08 8.88 10.03
CA GLU A 104 -33.28 8.99 11.25
C GLU A 104 -31.87 9.45 10.90
N PHE A 105 -31.37 10.44 11.64
CA PHE A 105 -30.02 10.96 11.46
C PHE A 105 -29.17 10.61 12.67
N GLN A 106 -28.07 9.91 12.46
CA GLN A 106 -27.09 9.72 13.53
C GLN A 106 -26.38 11.05 13.85
N ARG A 107 -26.05 11.84 12.82
CA ARG A 107 -25.44 13.18 12.96
C ARG A 107 -25.66 14.02 11.71
N ALA A 108 -25.93 15.31 11.88
CA ALA A 108 -25.91 16.30 10.79
C ALA A 108 -25.11 17.53 11.23
N HIS A 109 -24.21 18.00 10.37
CA HIS A 109 -23.40 19.19 10.65
C HIS A 109 -22.78 19.73 9.35
N ARG A 110 -22.48 21.04 9.34
CA ARG A 110 -21.69 21.66 8.28
C ARG A 110 -20.25 21.18 8.32
N VAL A 111 -19.70 20.84 7.17
CA VAL A 111 -18.31 20.41 7.01
C VAL A 111 -17.50 21.51 6.34
N GLY A 112 -16.43 21.95 7.00
CA GLY A 112 -15.54 23.01 6.53
C GLY A 112 -15.33 24.11 7.58
N PRO A 113 -14.46 25.09 7.32
CA PRO A 113 -14.28 26.23 8.21
C PRO A 113 -15.61 26.97 8.38
N LYS A 114 -15.89 27.44 9.60
CA LYS A 114 -17.06 28.29 9.85
C LYS A 114 -16.94 29.52 8.95
N THR A 115 -17.92 29.71 8.06
CA THR A 115 -18.05 30.95 7.31
C THR A 115 -18.16 32.10 8.32
N PRO A 116 -17.35 33.17 8.19
CA PRO A 116 -17.39 34.32 9.08
C PRO A 116 -18.75 35.04 9.04
#